data_AF-A0A0S7WMY8-F1
#
_entry.id   AF-A0A0S7WMY8-F1
#
_cell.length_a   1.000
_cell.length_b   1.000
_cell.length_c   1.000
_cell.angle_alpha   90.00
_cell.angle_beta   90.00
_cell.angle_gamma   90.00
#
_symmetry.space_group_name_H-M   'P 1'
#
loop_
_entity.id
_entity.type
_entity.pdbx_description
1 polymer ?
#
loop_
_entity_poly.entity_id
_entity_poly.type
_entity_poly.pdbx_seq_one_letter_code
_entity_poly.pdbx_strand_id
1 'polypeptide(L)' 'GADIPIEERSPDEVTCIQGVRIAPEGVSAANLAFDVTPHNYVSAIVTEKGVIREPYVERLGKLRT' A
#
# COMPACT_ATOMS: atom_id res chain seq x y z
N GLY A 1 -6.31 7.25 -6.75
CA GLY A 1 -5.84 5.85 -6.68
C GLY A 1 -4.81 5.63 -7.76
N ALA A 2 -5.23 5.70 -9.03
CA ALA A 2 -4.35 5.55 -10.19
C ALA A 2 -3.15 6.52 -10.23
N ASP A 3 -3.26 7.69 -9.60
CA ASP A 3 -2.17 8.69 -9.57
C ASP A 3 -1.09 8.40 -8.51
N ILE A 4 -1.24 7.34 -7.70
CA ILE A 4 -0.27 6.97 -6.67
C ILE A 4 0.81 6.08 -7.32
N PRO A 5 2.08 6.51 -7.40
CA PRO A 5 3.14 5.66 -7.93
C PRO A 5 3.37 4.45 -7.01
N ILE A 6 3.55 3.28 -7.61
CA ILE A 6 3.86 2.04 -6.89
C ILE A 6 5.36 1.81 -6.94
N GLU A 7 5.99 1.72 -5.77
CA GLU A 7 7.43 1.45 -5.64
C GLU A 7 7.72 -0.01 -6.02
N GLU A 8 8.63 -0.22 -6.97
CA GLU A 8 9.25 -1.53 -7.23
C GLU A 8 10.56 -1.63 -6.45
N ARG A 9 10.64 -2.61 -5.56
CA ARG A 9 11.82 -2.83 -4.69
C ARG A 9 12.71 -3.93 -5.22
N SER A 10 13.87 -4.10 -4.58
CA SER A 10 14.83 -5.14 -4.99
C SER A 10 14.18 -6.52 -5.01
N PRO A 11 14.39 -7.34 -6.05
CA PRO A 11 13.94 -8.73 -6.08
C PRO A 11 14.61 -9.60 -5.00
N ASP A 12 15.70 -9.13 -4.40
CA ASP A 12 16.37 -9.83 -3.29
C ASP A 12 15.49 -9.95 -2.04
N GLU A 13 14.56 -9.02 -1.81
CA GLU A 13 13.63 -9.10 -0.67
C GLU A 13 12.63 -10.27 -0.80
N VAL A 14 12.41 -10.76 -2.03
CA VAL A 14 11.57 -11.92 -2.32
C VAL A 14 12.40 -13.20 -2.41
N THR A 15 13.61 -13.10 -2.98
CA THR A 15 14.46 -14.28 -3.25
C THR A 15 15.42 -14.63 -2.12
N CYS A 16 15.63 -13.74 -1.15
CA CYS A 16 16.51 -13.92 0.00
C CYS A 16 15.84 -13.45 1.32
N ILE A 17 16.17 -14.12 2.42
CA ILE A 17 15.80 -13.71 3.78
C ILE A 17 17.08 -13.65 4.62
N GLN A 18 17.34 -12.50 5.27
CA GLN A 18 18.56 -12.26 6.06
C GLN A 18 19.86 -12.56 5.28
N GLY A 19 19.87 -12.29 3.98
CA GLY A 19 21.01 -12.58 3.09
C GLY A 19 21.14 -14.04 2.65
N VAL A 20 20.24 -14.94 3.08
CA VAL A 20 20.21 -16.35 2.66
C VAL A 20 19.20 -16.53 1.55
N ARG A 21 19.62 -17.10 0.41
CA ARG A 21 18.76 -17.38 -0.75
C ARG A 21 17.72 -18.45 -0.43
N ILE A 22 16.45 -18.17 -0.74
CA ILE A 22 15.30 -19.06 -0.52
C ILE A 22 14.56 -19.45 -1.82
N ALA A 23 14.86 -18.77 -2.93
CA ALA A 23 14.34 -19.09 -4.26
C ALA A 23 15.45 -19.64 -5.17
N PRO A 24 15.14 -20.44 -6.21
CA PRO A 24 16.13 -20.94 -7.14
C PRO A 24 16.98 -19.83 -7.76
N GLU A 25 18.22 -20.14 -8.11
CA GLU A 25 19.11 -19.15 -8.73
C GLU A 25 18.60 -18.74 -10.12
N GLY A 26 18.70 -17.45 -10.43
CA GLY A 26 18.31 -16.88 -11.73
C GLY A 26 16.81 -16.62 -11.94
N VAL A 27 15.95 -16.90 -10.96
CA VAL A 27 14.52 -16.59 -11.09
C VAL A 27 14.26 -15.09 -10.95
N SER A 28 13.33 -14.56 -11.74
CA SER A 28 12.82 -13.20 -11.58
C SER A 28 11.78 -13.13 -10.47
N ALA A 29 11.70 -11.98 -9.81
CA ALA A 29 10.66 -11.68 -8.83
C ALA A 29 10.04 -10.31 -9.12
N ALA A 30 8.72 -10.22 -9.03
CA ALA A 30 8.01 -8.96 -8.97
C ALA A 30 7.88 -8.56 -7.49
N ASN A 31 8.34 -7.37 -7.13
CA ASN A 31 8.28 -6.88 -5.76
C ASN A 31 7.69 -5.46 -5.71
N LEU A 32 6.37 -5.38 -5.86
CA LEU A 32 5.63 -4.13 -5.68
C LEU A 32 5.43 -3.91 -4.18
N ALA A 33 5.99 -2.82 -3.64
CA ALA A 33 5.94 -2.55 -2.20
C ALA A 33 4.56 -2.16 -1.69
N PHE A 34 3.68 -1.70 -2.59
CA PHE A 34 2.34 -1.20 -2.26
C PHE A 34 1.30 -1.68 -3.27
N ASP A 35 0.05 -1.69 -2.83
CA ASP A 35 -1.14 -1.75 -3.68
C ASP A 35 -2.11 -0.61 -3.34
N VAL A 36 -3.17 -0.48 -4.12
CA VAL A 36 -4.24 0.50 -3.88
C VAL A 36 -5.51 -0.24 -3.54
N THR A 37 -6.05 0.03 -2.35
CA THR A 37 -7.40 -0.41 -1.97
C THR A 37 -8.44 0.67 -2.33
N PRO A 38 -9.38 0.41 -3.26
CA PRO A 38 -10.52 1.29 -3.52
C PRO A 38 -11.33 1.60 -2.27
N HIS A 39 -11.81 2.85 -2.14
CA HIS A 39 -12.48 3.32 -0.92
C HIS A 39 -13.77 2.56 -0.58
N ASN A 40 -14.44 1.97 -1.57
CA ASN A 40 -15.64 1.16 -1.38
C ASN A 40 -15.37 -0.17 -0.65
N TYR A 41 -14.10 -0.58 -0.50
CA TYR A 41 -13.70 -1.71 0.35
C TYR A 41 -13.30 -1.28 1.77
N VAL A 42 -13.29 0.02 2.08
CA VAL A 42 -12.87 0.57 3.38
C VAL A 42 -14.10 0.99 4.19
N SER A 43 -14.31 0.36 5.35
CA SER A 43 -15.46 0.69 6.22
C SER A 43 -15.34 2.02 6.96
N ALA A 44 -14.12 2.40 7.35
CA ALA A 44 -13.82 3.68 7.98
C ALA A 44 -12.31 4.01 7.88
N ILE A 45 -11.97 5.30 7.94
CA ILE A 45 -10.60 5.80 8.12
C ILE A 45 -10.49 6.38 9.52
N VAL A 46 -9.55 5.88 10.32
CA VAL A 46 -9.32 6.34 11.71
C VAL A 46 -8.16 7.32 11.72
N THR A 47 -8.38 8.51 12.29
CA THR A 47 -7.37 9.55 12.44
C THR A 47 -7.35 10.08 13.88
N GLU A 48 -6.39 10.94 14.21
CA GLU A 48 -6.34 11.66 15.48
C GLU A 48 -7.55 12.60 15.70
N LYS A 49 -8.26 12.94 14.62
CA LYS A 49 -9.48 13.77 14.65
C LYS A 49 -10.77 12.94 14.74
N GLY A 50 -10.68 11.61 14.84
CA GLY A 50 -11.81 10.70 15.01
C GLY A 50 -12.00 9.70 13.87
N VAL A 51 -13.19 9.08 13.82
CA VAL A 51 -13.52 8.01 12.85
C VAL A 51 -14.33 8.57 11.68
N ILE A 52 -13.79 8.45 10.48
CA ILE A 52 -14.39 8.95 9.22
C ILE A 52 -15.03 7.77 8.49
N ARG A 53 -16.28 7.93 8.06
CA ARG A 53 -17.01 7.02 7.18
C ARG A 53 -17.39 7.76 5.91
N GLU A 54 -17.99 7.09 4.93
CA GLU A 54 -18.50 7.73 3.71
C GLU A 54 -19.49 8.91 4.00
N PRO A 55 -19.57 9.94 3.13
CA PRO A 55 -18.78 10.15 1.92
C PRO A 55 -17.36 10.67 2.22
N TYR A 56 -16.32 9.95 1.76
CA TYR A 56 -14.93 10.25 2.15
C TYR A 56 -14.41 11.59 1.60
N VAL A 57 -14.70 11.95 0.35
CA VAL A 57 -14.19 13.18 -0.28
C VAL A 57 -14.61 14.43 0.50
N GLU A 58 -15.90 14.53 0.84
CA GLU A 58 -16.44 15.66 1.59
C GLU A 58 -15.89 15.70 3.02
N ARG A 59 -15.95 14.57 3.72
CA ARG A 59 -15.58 14.50 5.15
C ARG A 59 -14.08 14.69 5.36
N LEU A 60 -13.22 14.14 4.50
CA LEU A 60 -11.78 14.39 4.54
C LEU A 60 -11.45 15.84 4.16
N GLY A 61 -12.18 16.44 3.23
CA GLY A 61 -12.03 17.86 2.87
C GLY A 61 -12.22 18.80 4.06
N LYS A 62 -13.17 18.50 4.96
CA LYS A 62 -13.46 19.29 6.17
C LYS A 62 -12.39 19.18 7.27
N LEU A 63 -11.47 18.21 7.19
CA LEU A 63 -10.41 18.01 8.19
C LEU A 63 -9.13 18.81 7.90
N ARG A 64 -9.03 19.44 6.73
CA ARG A 64 -7.84 20.21 6.30
C ARG A 64 -7.77 21.62 6.91
N THR A 65 -8.81 22.06 7.61
CA THR A 65 -8.87 23.27 8.44
C THR A 65 -8.62 22.95 9.90
#